data_AF-A0A3Q4N0C4-F1
#
_entry.id   AF-A0A3Q4N0C4-F1
#
_cell.length_a   1.000
_cell.length_b   1.000
_cell.length_c   1.000
_cell.angle_alpha   90.00
_cell.angle_beta   90.00
_cell.angle_gamma   90.00
#
_symmetry.space_group_name_H-M   'P 1'
#
loop_
_entity.id
_entity.type
_entity.pdbx_description
1 polymer ?
#
loop_
_entity_poly.entity_id
_entity_poly.type
_entity_poly.pdbx_seq_one_letter_code
_entity_poly.pdbx_strand_id
1 'polypeptide(L)' 'MQSGMMWRLLSCTVCLFVSAGLSLRPVWAAEEELDGEVQTEVLFKPEECSQRSKRGDLINAHYDGFLAKDGSQFYCSSA' A
#
# COMPACT_ATOMS: atom_id res chain seq x y z
N MET A 1 -19.59 53.32 -10.92
CA MET A 1 -20.00 51.96 -11.36
C MET A 1 -18.91 51.33 -12.25
N GLN A 2 -17.68 51.15 -11.76
CA GLN A 2 -16.61 50.45 -12.50
C GLN A 2 -15.77 49.53 -11.59
N SER A 3 -15.59 49.89 -10.31
CA SER A 3 -14.84 49.08 -9.33
C SER A 3 -15.51 47.73 -8.99
N GLY A 4 -16.84 47.66 -8.93
CA GLY A 4 -17.55 46.43 -8.56
C GLY A 4 -17.53 45.31 -9.61
N MET A 5 -17.28 45.63 -10.88
CA MET A 5 -17.20 44.63 -11.95
C MET A 5 -15.82 43.97 -11.99
N MET A 6 -14.78 44.73 -11.64
CA MET A 6 -13.40 44.23 -11.56
C MET A 6 -13.19 43.24 -10.40
N TRP A 7 -13.81 43.48 -9.25
CA TRP A 7 -13.80 42.55 -8.11
C TRP A 7 -14.52 41.23 -8.42
N ARG A 8 -15.65 41.30 -9.14
CA ARG A 8 -16.40 40.10 -9.55
C ARG A 8 -15.61 39.24 -10.53
N LEU A 9 -14.92 39.87 -11.48
CA LEU A 9 -14.08 39.14 -12.44
C LEU A 9 -12.90 38.46 -11.73
N LEU A 10 -12.18 39.17 -10.86
CA LEU A 10 -11.08 38.61 -10.05
C LEU A 10 -11.55 37.45 -9.16
N SER A 11 -12.73 37.60 -8.54
CA SER A 11 -13.34 36.53 -7.75
C SER A 11 -13.64 35.29 -8.60
N CYS A 12 -14.20 35.48 -9.80
CA CYS A 12 -14.51 34.36 -10.70
C CYS A 12 -13.25 33.65 -11.20
N THR A 13 -12.19 34.37 -11.56
CA THR A 13 -10.93 33.72 -11.98
C THR A 13 -10.32 32.91 -10.86
N VAL A 14 -10.26 33.45 -9.63
CA VAL A 14 -9.75 32.72 -8.46
C VAL A 14 -10.58 31.45 -8.22
N CYS A 15 -11.92 31.53 -8.28
CA CYS A 15 -12.77 30.35 -8.13
C CYS A 15 -12.50 29.28 -9.20
N LEU A 16 -12.30 29.67 -10.47
CA LEU A 16 -12.01 28.73 -11.55
C LEU A 16 -10.65 28.04 -11.37
N PHE A 17 -9.62 28.78 -10.94
CA PHE A 17 -8.29 28.20 -10.64
C PHE A 17 -8.32 27.24 -9.45
N VAL A 18 -9.08 27.56 -8.39
CA VAL A 18 -9.26 26.67 -7.23
C VAL A 18 -10.02 25.40 -7.62
N SER A 19 -11.07 25.49 -8.44
CA SER A 19 -11.81 24.31 -8.89
C SER A 19 -11.02 23.42 -9.85
N ALA A 20 -10.15 24.00 -10.70
CA ALA A 20 -9.34 23.25 -11.65
C ALA A 20 -8.06 22.65 -11.00
N GLY A 21 -7.51 23.31 -9.97
CA GLY A 21 -6.39 22.78 -9.19
C GLY A 21 -6.76 21.57 -8.31
N LEU A 22 -8.05 21.38 -8.02
CA LEU A 22 -8.53 20.26 -7.19
C LEU A 22 -8.66 18.94 -7.98
N SER A 23 -8.71 18.98 -9.32
CA SER A 23 -8.82 17.79 -10.18
C SER A 23 -7.49 17.23 -10.66
N LEU A 24 -6.37 17.90 -10.38
CA LEU A 24 -5.02 17.39 -10.60
C LEU A 24 -4.29 17.30 -9.27
N ARG A 25 -4.66 16.29 -8.47
CA ARG A 25 -3.70 15.77 -7.49
C ARG A 25 -2.54 15.15 -8.29
N PRO A 26 -1.29 15.58 -8.12
CA PRO A 26 -0.19 14.77 -8.61
C PRO A 26 -0.30 13.39 -7.95
N VAL A 27 -0.30 12.35 -8.78
CA VAL A 27 -0.12 10.94 -8.40
C VAL A 27 1.34 10.77 -7.95
N TRP A 28 1.77 11.51 -6.93
CA TRP A 28 3.12 11.43 -6.42
C TRP A 28 3.06 11.56 -4.91
N ALA A 29 2.69 10.45 -4.27
CA ALA A 29 3.14 10.00 -2.94
C ALA A 29 2.20 8.87 -2.49
N ALA A 30 2.42 7.68 -3.02
CA ALA A 30 2.02 6.44 -2.39
C ALA A 30 3.27 5.55 -2.29
N GLU A 31 4.29 6.10 -1.63
CA GLU A 31 5.49 5.37 -1.22
C GLU A 31 5.79 5.74 0.24
N GLU A 32 4.79 5.64 1.11
CA GLU A 32 4.99 5.69 2.55
C GLU A 32 3.80 5.01 3.22
N GLU A 33 3.92 3.69 3.45
CA GLU A 33 3.35 2.94 4.59
C GLU A 33 3.47 1.42 4.31
N LEU A 34 4.71 0.87 4.25
CA LEU A 34 4.94 -0.59 4.17
C LEU A 34 5.64 -1.14 5.43
N ASP A 35 5.95 -0.29 6.43
CA ASP A 35 6.70 -0.69 7.63
C ASP A 35 5.91 -1.67 8.55
N GLY A 36 4.63 -1.89 8.27
CA GLY A 36 3.76 -2.82 9.00
C GLY A 36 3.32 -4.07 8.23
N GLU A 37 3.67 -4.21 6.95
CA GLU A 37 3.23 -5.35 6.14
C GLU A 37 4.18 -6.55 6.27
N VAL A 38 3.62 -7.76 6.27
CA VAL A 38 4.42 -8.98 6.31
C VAL A 38 5.10 -9.20 4.96
N GLN A 39 6.42 -9.14 4.94
CA GLN A 39 7.23 -9.46 3.76
C GLN A 39 7.21 -10.97 3.50
N THR A 40 7.03 -11.37 2.23
CA THR A 40 6.94 -12.78 1.83
C THR A 40 7.87 -13.05 0.65
N GLU A 41 8.57 -14.18 0.70
CA GLU A 41 9.43 -14.67 -0.38
C GLU A 41 9.14 -16.14 -0.69
N VAL A 42 9.20 -16.52 -1.96
CA VAL A 42 9.05 -17.91 -2.41
C VAL A 42 10.44 -18.54 -2.54
N LEU A 43 10.86 -19.29 -1.51
CA LEU A 43 12.14 -20.00 -1.52
C LEU A 43 12.12 -21.24 -2.42
N PHE A 44 10.98 -21.92 -2.49
CA PHE A 44 10.80 -23.12 -3.31
C PHE A 44 9.35 -23.23 -3.78
N LYS A 45 9.18 -23.58 -5.06
CA LYS A 45 7.90 -23.97 -5.65
C LYS A 45 8.12 -25.17 -6.57
N PRO A 46 7.42 -26.30 -6.37
CA PRO A 46 7.47 -27.42 -7.30
C PRO A 46 7.07 -27.02 -8.73
N GLU A 47 7.59 -27.74 -9.72
CA GLU A 47 7.24 -27.54 -11.14
C GLU A 47 5.73 -27.67 -11.38
N GLU A 48 5.14 -28.75 -10.87
CA GLU A 48 3.70 -28.94 -10.84
C GLU A 48 3.13 -28.52 -9.48
N CYS A 49 2.41 -27.41 -9.45
CA CYS A 49 1.73 -26.90 -8.26
C CYS A 49 0.39 -26.27 -8.67
N SER A 50 -0.62 -27.12 -8.86
CA SER A 50 -1.96 -26.73 -9.32
C SER A 50 -2.88 -26.31 -8.17
N GLN A 51 -2.64 -26.80 -6.95
CA GLN A 51 -3.39 -26.44 -5.76
C GLN A 51 -2.74 -25.25 -5.06
N ARG A 52 -3.54 -24.25 -4.69
CA ARG A 52 -3.12 -23.10 -3.87
C ARG A 52 -4.01 -23.03 -2.64
N SER A 53 -3.41 -22.69 -1.50
CA SER A 53 -4.17 -22.45 -0.28
C SER A 53 -5.10 -21.24 -0.44
N LYS A 54 -6.27 -21.33 0.18
CA LYS A 54 -7.27 -20.26 0.25
C LYS A 54 -7.85 -20.14 1.66
N ARG A 55 -8.55 -19.04 1.90
CA ARG A 55 -9.23 -18.79 3.17
C ARG A 55 -10.20 -19.95 3.49
N GLY A 56 -10.06 -20.50 4.69
CA GLY A 56 -10.89 -21.61 5.18
C GLY A 56 -10.27 -23.00 5.02
N ASP A 57 -9.15 -23.11 4.31
CA ASP A 57 -8.42 -24.38 4.23
C ASP A 57 -7.74 -24.72 5.57
N LEU A 58 -7.69 -26.01 5.88
CA LEU A 58 -6.79 -26.53 6.92
C LEU A 58 -5.44 -26.82 6.28
N ILE A 59 -4.38 -26.16 6.78
CA ILE A 59 -3.03 -26.28 6.24
C ILE A 59 -2.16 -27.02 7.25
N ASN A 60 -1.54 -28.11 6.81
CA ASN A 60 -0.44 -28.72 7.54
C ASN A 60 0.87 -28.10 7.06
N ALA A 61 1.61 -27.46 7.96
CA ALA A 61 2.83 -26.74 7.64
C ALA A 61 3.93 -27.06 8.65
N HIS A 62 5.13 -27.29 8.14
CA HIS A 62 6.35 -27.30 8.92
C HIS A 62 6.95 -25.88 8.85
N TYR A 63 7.29 -25.29 10.00
CA TYR A 63 7.83 -23.93 10.05
C TYR A 63 8.82 -23.75 11.19
N ASP A 64 9.76 -22.86 10.94
CA ASP A 64 10.76 -22.40 11.89
C ASP A 64 10.56 -20.93 12.21
N GLY A 65 10.71 -20.57 13.49
CA GLY A 65 10.57 -19.20 13.98
C GLY A 65 11.91 -18.63 14.41
N PHE A 66 12.28 -17.47 13.85
CA PHE A 66 13.51 -16.75 14.16
C PHE A 66 13.24 -15.29 14.57
N LEU A 67 14.03 -14.75 15.50
CA LEU A 67 13.95 -13.33 15.87
C LEU A 67 14.65 -12.44 14.83
N ALA A 68 13.94 -11.44 14.30
CA ALA A 68 14.49 -10.55 13.26
C ALA A 68 15.75 -9.78 13.69
N LYS A 69 15.90 -9.49 14.99
CA LYS A 69 17.02 -8.69 15.51
C LYS A 69 18.37 -9.42 15.46
N ASP A 70 18.39 -10.72 15.75
CA ASP A 70 19.62 -11.49 15.94
C ASP A 70 19.64 -12.85 15.24
N GLY A 71 18.56 -13.23 14.56
CA GLY A 71 18.43 -14.49 13.85
C GLY A 71 18.35 -15.72 14.75
N SER A 72 18.21 -15.56 16.07
CA SER A 72 18.09 -16.70 16.98
C SER A 72 16.78 -17.46 16.75
N GLN A 73 16.87 -18.80 16.69
CA GLN A 73 15.71 -19.66 16.54
C GLN A 73 15.00 -19.79 17.89
N PHE A 74 13.71 -19.47 17.93
CA PHE A 74 12.88 -19.64 19.13
C PHE A 74 11.89 -20.80 19.01
N TYR A 75 11.64 -21.29 17.78
CA TYR A 75 10.72 -22.40 17.54
C TYR A 75 11.12 -23.20 16.28
N CYS A 76 10.85 -24.51 16.33
CA CYS A 76 10.95 -25.44 15.22
C CYS A 76 9.81 -26.44 15.38
N SER A 77 8.95 -26.60 14.38
CA SER A 77 7.98 -27.70 14.40
C SER A 77 8.72 -29.04 14.33
N SER A 78 8.36 -30.03 15.15
CA SER A 78 8.89 -31.39 14.98
C SER A 78 8.43 -31.97 13.64
N ALA A 79 9.34 -32.62 12.92
CA ALA A 79 9.05 -33.31 11.66
C ALA A 79 8.14 -34.53 11.85
#